data_AF-A0A2W1ENZ0-F1
#
_entry.id   AF-A0A2W1ENZ0-F1
#
_cell.length_a   1.000
_cell.length_b   1.000
_cell.length_c   1.000
_cell.angle_alpha   90.00
_cell.angle_beta   90.00
_cell.angle_gamma   90.00
#
_symmetry.space_group_name_H-M   'P 1'
#
loop_
_entity.id
_entity.type
_entity.pdbx_description
1 polymer ?
#
loop_
_entity_poly.entity_id
_entity_poly.type
_entity_poly.pdbx_seq_one_letter_code
_entity_poly.pdbx_strand_id
1 'polypeptide(L)'
;MSEEGMIRTLLHSALREAPELWSILFPSKMEEFILFSDLWSQPITEDEAREALQNLINGAGQDYRLFVFIDGLDECGGSCEELIAILRKFSSSHVKVCVSSRTWIEIKGLLHLSPKIRLEALTYGDIERYVTTRFLQSVGFRERQLESPREVNSLIEAIMLKASGVFLWVTLVTDYLIDGLKDGEKLAQLQERLNVIPEDLEALFQKILTSTKEEDRRST
;
A
#
# COMPACT_ATOMS: atom_id res chain seq x y z
N MET A 1 -3.62 10.15 10.61
CA MET A 1 -3.59 11.50 9.95
C MET A 1 -4.92 12.21 10.19
N SER A 2 -4.97 13.46 10.68
CA SER A 2 -6.24 14.21 10.86
C SER A 2 -6.76 14.77 9.52
N GLU A 3 -8.05 15.14 9.45
CA GLU A 3 -8.64 15.82 8.28
C GLU A 3 -7.82 17.05 7.87
N GLU A 4 -7.52 17.93 8.83
CA GLU A 4 -6.69 19.11 8.61
C GLU A 4 -5.31 18.75 8.03
N GLY A 5 -4.67 17.72 8.59
CA GLY A 5 -3.37 17.24 8.12
C GLY A 5 -3.42 16.77 6.67
N MET A 6 -4.49 16.07 6.27
CA MET A 6 -4.70 15.67 4.88
C MET A 6 -4.88 16.89 3.97
N ILE A 7 -5.76 17.84 4.34
CA ILE A 7 -6.03 19.05 3.54
C ILE A 7 -4.72 19.82 3.29
N ARG A 8 -3.95 20.09 4.35
CA ARG A 8 -2.67 20.80 4.25
C ARG A 8 -1.66 20.04 3.40
N THR A 9 -1.62 18.71 3.49
CA THR A 9 -0.73 17.87 2.67
C THR A 9 -1.11 17.93 1.20
N LEU A 10 -2.40 17.90 0.87
CA LEU A 10 -2.90 18.02 -0.50
C LEU A 10 -2.56 19.39 -1.09
N LEU A 11 -2.83 20.47 -0.35
CA LEU A 11 -2.51 21.83 -0.78
C LEU A 11 -1.00 22.02 -0.99
N HIS A 12 -0.19 21.53 -0.05
CA HIS A 12 1.26 21.59 -0.17
C HIS A 12 1.75 20.82 -1.40
N SER A 13 1.20 19.61 -1.64
CA SER A 13 1.58 18.80 -2.80
C SER A 13 1.18 19.46 -4.12
N ALA A 14 -0.03 20.02 -4.19
CA ALA A 14 -0.50 20.77 -5.35
C ALA A 14 0.38 21.98 -5.65
N LEU A 15 0.70 22.79 -4.64
CA LEU A 15 1.56 23.97 -4.80
C LEU A 15 3.03 23.62 -5.10
N ARG A 16 3.48 22.45 -4.65
CA ARG A 16 4.83 21.96 -4.98
C ARG A 16 4.93 21.58 -6.46
N GLU A 17 3.87 21.03 -7.04
CA GLU A 17 3.83 20.66 -8.46
C GLU A 17 3.49 21.84 -9.37
N ALA A 18 2.58 22.72 -8.93
CA ALA A 18 2.09 23.88 -9.69
C ALA A 18 2.04 25.13 -8.78
N PRO A 19 3.20 25.80 -8.55
CA PRO A 19 3.28 26.97 -7.67
C PRO A 19 2.40 28.14 -8.11
N GLU A 20 2.10 28.25 -9.40
CA GLU A 20 1.23 29.26 -10.00
C GLU A 20 -0.21 29.20 -9.46
N LEU A 21 -0.64 28.05 -8.94
CA LEU A 21 -1.97 27.91 -8.35
C LEU A 21 -2.13 28.72 -7.07
N TRP A 22 -1.05 29.19 -6.45
CA TRP A 22 -1.06 29.99 -5.23
C TRP A 22 -2.10 31.13 -5.27
N SER A 23 -2.16 31.87 -6.39
CA SER A 23 -3.11 32.99 -6.54
C SER A 23 -4.57 32.57 -6.57
N ILE A 24 -4.85 31.33 -6.99
CA ILE A 24 -6.19 30.75 -7.05
C ILE A 24 -6.57 30.17 -5.68
N LEU A 25 -5.60 29.53 -5.00
CA LEU A 25 -5.85 28.87 -3.72
C LEU A 25 -6.03 29.87 -2.59
N PHE A 26 -5.24 30.94 -2.57
CA PHE A 26 -5.23 31.94 -1.50
C PHE A 26 -5.40 33.37 -2.04
N PRO A 27 -6.56 33.71 -2.65
CA PRO A 27 -6.78 35.01 -3.28
C PRO A 27 -6.65 36.16 -2.27
N SER A 28 -7.20 36.02 -1.06
CA SER A 28 -7.12 37.05 -0.01
C SER A 28 -5.67 37.31 0.44
N LYS A 29 -4.85 36.25 0.55
CA LYS A 29 -3.42 36.40 0.90
C LYS A 29 -2.61 37.02 -0.25
N MET A 30 -3.01 36.74 -1.49
CA MET A 30 -2.41 37.42 -2.64
C MET A 30 -2.73 38.92 -2.63
N GLU A 31 -3.97 39.30 -2.31
CA GLU A 31 -4.36 40.71 -2.17
C GLU A 31 -3.58 41.41 -1.06
N GLU A 32 -3.48 40.79 0.12
CA GLU A 32 -2.64 41.28 1.23
C GLU A 32 -1.18 41.48 0.81
N PHE A 33 -0.60 40.51 0.09
CA PHE A 33 0.77 40.63 -0.42
C PHE A 33 0.93 41.80 -1.39
N ILE A 34 -0.02 41.99 -2.31
CA ILE A 34 0.03 43.09 -3.28
C ILE A 34 -0.08 44.45 -2.57
N LEU A 35 -0.95 44.56 -1.56
CA LEU A 35 -1.22 45.81 -0.86
C LEU A 35 -0.13 46.19 0.16
N PHE A 36 0.43 45.20 0.86
CA PHE A 36 1.29 45.43 2.02
C PHE A 36 2.72 44.91 1.83
N SER A 37 3.02 44.17 0.76
CA SER A 37 4.31 43.50 0.51
C SER A 37 4.76 42.54 1.62
N ASP A 38 3.88 42.24 2.59
CA ASP A 38 4.12 41.30 3.68
C ASP A 38 3.35 40.02 3.44
N LEU A 39 4.08 38.94 3.19
CA LEU A 39 3.55 37.58 3.14
C LEU A 39 3.64 36.95 4.54
N TRP A 40 2.59 36.24 4.94
CA TRP A 40 2.62 35.31 6.08
C TRP A 40 2.80 35.92 7.47
N SER A 41 2.31 37.14 7.71
CA SER A 41 2.27 37.71 9.07
C SER A 41 1.48 36.83 10.05
N GLN A 42 0.55 36.02 9.53
CA GLN A 42 -0.18 35.00 10.27
C GLN A 42 -0.17 33.64 9.56
N PRO A 43 -0.16 32.53 10.32
CA PRO A 43 -0.25 31.19 9.77
C PRO A 43 -1.62 30.94 9.13
N ILE A 44 -1.66 30.06 8.12
CA ILE A 44 -2.91 29.63 7.46
C ILE A 44 -3.83 28.95 8.47
N THR A 45 -5.04 29.45 8.65
CA THR A 45 -6.05 28.87 9.53
C THR A 45 -6.66 27.60 8.93
N GLU A 46 -7.39 26.82 9.73
CA GLU A 46 -8.08 25.64 9.22
C GLU A 46 -9.15 26.01 8.18
N ASP A 47 -9.91 27.08 8.43
CA ASP A 47 -10.94 27.57 7.50
C ASP A 47 -10.34 28.04 6.18
N GLU A 48 -9.21 28.77 6.22
CA GLU A 48 -8.48 29.19 5.02
C GLU A 48 -7.96 27.98 4.23
N ALA A 49 -7.51 26.92 4.91
CA ALA A 49 -7.08 25.69 4.25
C ALA A 49 -8.26 24.94 3.60
N ARG A 50 -9.42 24.86 4.28
CA ARG A 50 -10.64 24.27 3.71
C ARG A 50 -11.11 25.04 2.48
N GLU A 51 -11.11 26.37 2.55
CA GLU A 51 -11.45 27.25 1.42
C GLU A 51 -10.47 27.07 0.26
N ALA A 52 -9.17 27.07 0.53
CA ALA A 52 -8.16 26.84 -0.50
C ALA A 52 -8.32 25.49 -1.20
N LEU A 53 -8.68 24.43 -0.47
CA LEU A 53 -8.96 23.13 -1.08
C LEU A 53 -10.20 23.19 -1.98
N GLN A 54 -11.25 23.88 -1.55
CA GLN A 54 -12.44 24.08 -2.38
C GLN A 54 -12.10 24.86 -3.66
N ASN A 55 -11.23 25.87 -3.58
CA ASN A 55 -10.74 26.62 -4.74
C ASN A 55 -9.91 25.74 -5.68
N LEU A 56 -9.05 24.86 -5.14
CA LEU A 56 -8.28 23.86 -5.92
C LEU A 56 -9.20 22.91 -6.70
N ILE A 57 -10.34 22.57 -6.13
CA ILE A 57 -11.28 21.64 -6.76
C ILE A 57 -12.13 22.38 -7.80
N ASN A 58 -12.57 23.60 -7.50
CA ASN A 58 -13.40 24.40 -8.39
C ASN A 58 -12.63 24.92 -9.61
N GLY A 59 -11.32 25.19 -9.47
CA GLY A 59 -10.46 25.56 -10.60
C GLY A 59 -10.19 24.41 -11.57
N ALA A 60 -10.35 23.17 -11.11
CA ALA A 60 -10.19 22.00 -11.97
C ALA A 60 -11.25 21.99 -13.07
N GLY A 61 -10.78 22.02 -14.31
CA GLY A 61 -11.57 22.00 -15.53
C GLY A 61 -11.55 23.29 -16.33
N GLN A 62 -11.10 24.39 -15.72
CA GLN A 62 -10.75 25.61 -16.45
C GLN A 62 -9.25 25.59 -16.77
N ASP A 63 -8.42 25.59 -15.72
CA ASP A 63 -6.98 25.82 -15.86
C ASP A 63 -6.16 24.52 -15.81
N TYR A 64 -6.69 23.49 -15.15
CA TYR A 64 -5.99 22.21 -14.93
C TYR A 64 -6.94 21.02 -14.78
N ARG A 65 -6.36 19.83 -14.71
CA ARG A 65 -7.04 18.59 -14.30
C ARG A 65 -6.38 18.10 -13.02
N LEU A 66 -7.18 17.68 -12.06
CA LEU A 66 -6.68 17.24 -10.76
C LEU A 66 -6.79 15.72 -10.64
N PHE A 67 -5.69 15.08 -10.25
CA PHE A 67 -5.65 13.67 -9.89
C PHE A 67 -5.11 13.53 -8.48
N VAL A 68 -5.93 13.03 -7.55
CA VAL A 68 -5.58 12.87 -6.14
C VAL A 68 -5.36 11.40 -5.85
N PHE A 69 -4.17 11.05 -5.37
CA PHE A 69 -3.85 9.71 -4.87
C PHE A 69 -3.68 9.77 -3.35
N ILE A 70 -4.47 8.97 -2.62
CA ILE A 70 -4.38 8.85 -1.16
C ILE A 70 -4.00 7.42 -0.84
N ASP A 71 -2.82 7.26 -0.25
CA ASP A 71 -2.33 5.96 0.21
C ASP A 71 -2.71 5.73 1.68
N GLY A 72 -3.31 4.59 2.00
CA GLY A 72 -3.65 4.20 3.36
C GLY A 72 -4.80 5.00 3.98
N LEU A 73 -5.97 5.02 3.33
CA LEU A 73 -7.15 5.73 3.85
C LEU A 73 -7.55 5.27 5.27
N ASP A 74 -7.32 4.01 5.60
CA ASP A 74 -7.57 3.43 6.93
C ASP A 74 -6.62 3.91 8.03
N GLU A 75 -5.53 4.59 7.68
CA GLU A 75 -4.58 5.21 8.63
C GLU A 75 -4.97 6.67 8.98
N CYS A 76 -6.02 7.19 8.33
CA CYS A 76 -6.60 8.47 8.68
C CYS A 76 -7.31 8.35 10.04
N GLY A 77 -6.96 9.22 10.98
CA GLY A 77 -7.61 9.29 12.28
C GLY A 77 -8.89 10.10 12.16
N GLY A 78 -9.98 9.61 12.76
CA GLY A 78 -11.31 10.19 12.65
C GLY A 78 -12.29 9.24 11.97
N SER A 79 -13.46 9.76 11.55
CA SER A 79 -14.46 8.96 10.84
C SER A 79 -14.09 8.79 9.37
N CYS A 80 -13.83 7.56 8.93
CA CYS A 80 -13.64 7.23 7.51
C CYS A 80 -14.84 7.69 6.64
N GLU A 81 -16.03 7.76 7.23
CA GLU A 81 -17.25 8.21 6.55
C GLU A 81 -17.19 9.68 6.13
N GLU A 82 -16.74 10.56 7.04
CA GLU A 82 -16.60 11.99 6.78
C GLU A 82 -15.59 12.23 5.66
N LEU A 83 -14.46 11.54 5.74
CA LEU A 83 -13.41 11.62 4.74
C LEU A 83 -13.89 11.17 3.36
N ILE A 84 -14.56 10.01 3.28
CA ILE A 84 -15.12 9.51 2.03
C ILE A 84 -16.21 10.45 1.49
N ALA A 85 -17.03 11.03 2.36
CA ALA A 85 -18.05 12.00 1.96
C ALA A 85 -17.42 13.26 1.34
N ILE A 86 -16.33 13.76 1.93
CA ILE A 86 -15.54 14.87 1.41
C ILE A 86 -14.94 14.52 0.03
N LEU A 87 -14.24 13.38 -0.09
CA LEU A 87 -13.63 12.93 -1.35
C LEU A 87 -14.67 12.72 -2.47
N ARG A 88 -15.88 12.28 -2.12
CA ARG A 88 -16.99 12.15 -3.08
C ARG A 88 -17.48 13.49 -3.59
N LYS A 89 -17.59 14.50 -2.73
CA LYS A 89 -17.97 15.85 -3.14
C LYS A 89 -16.96 16.45 -4.11
N PHE A 90 -15.70 16.06 -4.00
CA PHE A 90 -14.62 16.56 -4.83
C PHE A 90 -14.58 15.91 -6.22
N SER A 91 -15.08 14.68 -6.33
CA SER A 91 -15.01 13.91 -7.57
C SER A 91 -15.87 14.53 -8.68
N SER A 92 -15.26 14.81 -9.81
CA SER A 92 -15.90 15.41 -10.99
C SER A 92 -15.29 14.87 -12.29
N SER A 93 -15.75 15.33 -13.46
CA SER A 93 -15.10 15.00 -14.74
C SER A 93 -13.67 15.55 -14.86
N HIS A 94 -13.29 16.48 -13.99
CA HIS A 94 -11.97 17.15 -14.00
C HIS A 94 -11.13 16.82 -12.76
N VAL A 95 -11.74 16.19 -11.75
CA VAL A 95 -11.10 15.79 -10.50
C VAL A 95 -11.30 14.29 -10.30
N LYS A 96 -10.23 13.54 -10.42
CA LYS A 96 -10.24 12.09 -10.18
C LYS A 96 -9.56 11.80 -8.85
N VAL A 97 -10.19 10.96 -8.05
CA VAL A 97 -9.66 10.53 -6.75
C VAL A 97 -9.43 9.02 -6.79
N CYS A 98 -8.24 8.60 -6.42
CA CYS A 98 -7.85 7.21 -6.23
C CYS A 98 -7.36 7.02 -4.80
N VAL A 99 -7.93 6.05 -4.10
CA VAL A 99 -7.58 5.76 -2.71
C VAL A 99 -7.15 4.29 -2.60
N SER A 100 -6.10 4.05 -1.82
CA SER A 100 -5.75 2.72 -1.33
C SER A 100 -6.22 2.58 0.12
N SER A 101 -6.62 1.38 0.53
CA SER A 101 -6.95 1.09 1.92
C SER A 101 -6.85 -0.39 2.21
N ARG A 102 -6.76 -0.75 3.49
CA ARG A 102 -7.07 -2.11 3.94
C ARG A 102 -8.55 -2.44 3.73
N THR A 103 -8.81 -3.73 3.66
CA THR A 103 -10.09 -4.32 3.28
C THR A 103 -11.10 -4.35 4.45
N TRP A 104 -11.28 -3.22 5.16
CA TRP A 104 -12.21 -3.11 6.29
C TRP A 104 -13.68 -3.07 5.84
N ILE A 105 -14.58 -3.61 6.67
CA ILE A 105 -16.01 -3.75 6.35
C ILE A 105 -16.65 -2.37 6.11
N GLU A 106 -16.29 -1.39 6.93
CA GLU A 106 -16.81 -0.02 6.87
C GLU A 106 -16.47 0.64 5.52
N ILE A 107 -15.19 0.59 5.11
CA ILE A 107 -14.74 1.15 3.83
C ILE A 107 -15.38 0.41 2.64
N LYS A 108 -15.51 -0.92 2.72
CA LYS A 108 -16.21 -1.72 1.70
C LYS A 108 -17.65 -1.26 1.51
N GLY A 109 -18.38 -1.05 2.61
CA GLY A 109 -19.76 -0.59 2.60
C GLY A 109 -19.86 0.81 1.99
N LEU A 110 -18.96 1.72 2.38
CA LEU A 110 -18.98 3.08 1.89
C LEU A 110 -18.66 3.13 0.39
N LEU A 111 -17.61 2.46 -0.09
CA LEU A 111 -17.12 2.51 -1.47
C LEU A 111 -17.67 1.37 -2.37
N HIS A 112 -18.82 0.78 -2.01
CA HIS A 112 -19.32 -0.40 -2.72
C HIS A 112 -19.60 -0.16 -4.23
N LEU A 113 -20.12 1.02 -4.59
CA LEU A 113 -20.41 1.44 -5.96
C LEU A 113 -19.20 1.98 -6.73
N SER A 114 -18.07 2.20 -6.06
CA SER A 114 -16.89 2.78 -6.71
C SER A 114 -16.11 1.70 -7.47
N PRO A 115 -15.52 2.03 -8.64
CA PRO A 115 -14.56 1.16 -9.32
C PRO A 115 -13.45 0.77 -8.35
N LYS A 116 -13.13 -0.52 -8.27
CA LYS A 116 -12.14 -1.02 -7.31
C LYS A 116 -11.23 -2.05 -7.95
N ILE A 117 -9.96 -1.99 -7.56
CA ILE A 117 -8.95 -2.98 -7.89
C ILE A 117 -8.62 -3.72 -6.60
N ARG A 118 -8.73 -5.05 -6.62
CA ARG A 118 -8.26 -5.91 -5.53
C ARG A 118 -6.88 -6.43 -5.90
N LEU A 119 -5.85 -5.90 -5.25
CA LEU A 119 -4.48 -6.27 -5.57
C LEU A 119 -4.24 -7.75 -5.32
N GLU A 120 -4.79 -8.32 -4.25
CA GLU A 120 -4.65 -9.74 -3.90
C GLU A 120 -5.17 -10.68 -4.99
N ALA A 121 -6.17 -10.25 -5.77
CA ALA A 121 -6.72 -11.02 -6.89
C ALA A 121 -5.87 -10.89 -8.17
N LEU A 122 -5.06 -9.83 -8.28
CA LEU A 122 -4.21 -9.58 -9.44
C LEU A 122 -2.79 -10.11 -9.25
N THR A 123 -2.33 -10.26 -8.00
CA THR A 123 -0.97 -10.71 -7.70
C THR A 123 -0.76 -12.22 -7.85
N TYR A 124 -1.81 -13.03 -8.00
CA TYR A 124 -1.69 -14.49 -8.03
C TYR A 124 -0.72 -14.98 -9.12
N GLY A 125 -0.89 -14.53 -10.37
CA GLY A 125 0.01 -14.95 -11.45
C GLY A 125 1.46 -14.50 -11.26
N ASP A 126 1.65 -13.30 -10.71
CA ASP A 126 2.99 -12.76 -10.46
C ASP A 126 3.70 -13.50 -9.32
N ILE A 127 2.96 -13.86 -8.26
CA ILE A 127 3.48 -14.65 -7.14
C ILE A 127 3.86 -16.06 -7.63
N GLU A 128 3.00 -16.73 -8.42
CA GLU A 128 3.30 -18.06 -8.96
C GLU A 128 4.59 -18.03 -9.79
N ARG A 129 4.69 -17.04 -10.67
CA ARG A 129 5.89 -16.82 -11.48
C ARG A 129 7.12 -16.55 -10.61
N TYR A 130 6.99 -15.71 -9.58
CA TYR A 130 8.08 -15.39 -8.66
C TYR A 130 8.59 -16.64 -7.96
N VAL A 131 7.70 -17.39 -7.31
CA VAL A 131 8.02 -18.61 -6.55
C VAL A 131 8.68 -19.64 -7.46
N THR A 132 8.05 -19.94 -8.60
CA THR A 132 8.58 -20.91 -9.57
C THR A 132 9.97 -20.52 -10.06
N THR A 133 10.16 -19.25 -10.44
CA THR A 133 11.45 -18.75 -10.94
C THR A 133 12.53 -18.81 -9.87
N ARG A 134 12.19 -18.47 -8.62
CA ARG A 134 13.12 -18.52 -7.49
C ARG A 134 13.57 -19.94 -7.18
N PHE A 135 12.62 -20.87 -7.09
CA PHE A 135 12.98 -22.26 -6.83
C PHE A 135 13.80 -22.88 -7.98
N LEU A 136 13.50 -22.55 -9.23
CA LEU A 136 14.26 -22.99 -10.41
C LEU A 136 15.73 -22.55 -10.41
N GLN A 137 16.11 -21.56 -9.62
CA GLN A 137 17.51 -21.17 -9.46
C GLN A 137 18.31 -22.19 -8.63
N SER A 138 17.64 -23.02 -7.82
CA SER A 138 18.28 -24.10 -7.06
C SER A 138 18.44 -25.35 -7.92
N VAL A 139 19.68 -25.86 -8.02
CA VAL A 139 19.98 -27.09 -8.77
C VAL A 139 19.18 -28.28 -8.22
N GLY A 140 19.16 -28.43 -6.90
CA GLY A 140 18.42 -29.53 -6.26
C GLY A 140 16.91 -29.44 -6.46
N PHE A 141 16.36 -28.24 -6.68
CA PHE A 141 14.95 -28.11 -7.02
C PHE A 141 14.67 -28.49 -8.48
N ARG A 142 15.53 -28.07 -9.41
CA ARG A 142 15.40 -28.41 -10.84
C ARG A 142 15.39 -29.92 -11.06
N GLU A 143 16.27 -30.65 -10.39
CA GLU A 143 16.33 -32.12 -10.47
C GLU A 143 15.00 -32.74 -9.99
N ARG A 144 14.49 -32.28 -8.85
CA ARG A 144 13.22 -32.76 -8.30
C ARG A 144 12.01 -32.36 -9.13
N GLN A 145 12.06 -31.23 -9.84
CA GLN A 145 11.01 -30.86 -10.77
C GLN A 145 10.93 -31.81 -11.97
N LEU A 146 12.05 -32.43 -12.37
CA LEU A 146 12.07 -33.47 -13.39
C LEU A 146 11.61 -34.83 -12.84
N GLU A 147 12.01 -35.16 -11.61
CA GLU A 147 11.69 -36.46 -10.97
C GLU A 147 10.23 -36.52 -10.49
N SER A 148 9.77 -35.49 -9.79
CA SER A 148 8.46 -35.42 -9.13
C SER A 148 7.76 -34.08 -9.38
N PRO A 149 7.35 -33.76 -10.64
CA PRO A 149 6.69 -32.49 -10.96
C PRO A 149 5.42 -32.21 -10.14
N ARG A 150 4.67 -33.25 -9.78
CA ARG A 150 3.42 -33.13 -9.00
C ARG A 150 3.66 -32.63 -7.58
N GLU A 151 4.69 -33.14 -6.91
CA GLU A 151 5.02 -32.73 -5.54
C GLU A 151 5.53 -31.30 -5.50
N VAL A 152 6.34 -30.93 -6.50
CA VAL A 152 6.82 -29.56 -6.69
C VAL A 152 5.67 -28.59 -6.90
N ASN A 153 4.74 -28.89 -7.81
CA ASN A 153 3.58 -28.04 -8.06
C ASN A 153 2.69 -27.94 -6.81
N SER A 154 2.51 -29.03 -6.07
CA SER A 154 1.73 -29.01 -4.82
C SER A 154 2.36 -28.11 -3.75
N LEU A 155 3.68 -28.08 -3.64
CA LEU A 155 4.38 -27.17 -2.73
C LEU A 155 4.18 -25.72 -3.16
N ILE A 156 4.30 -25.42 -4.45
CA ILE A 156 4.08 -24.07 -5.00
C ILE A 156 2.64 -23.64 -4.73
N GLU A 157 1.64 -24.46 -5.07
CA GLU A 157 0.23 -24.19 -4.79
C GLU A 157 -0.04 -23.94 -3.30
N ALA A 158 0.59 -24.68 -2.40
CA ALA A 158 0.46 -24.46 -0.97
C ALA A 158 1.03 -23.10 -0.52
N ILE A 159 2.16 -22.67 -1.10
CA ILE A 159 2.72 -21.33 -0.86
C ILE A 159 1.76 -20.25 -1.38
N MET A 160 1.23 -20.44 -2.59
CA MET A 160 0.27 -19.52 -3.22
C MET A 160 -0.98 -19.30 -2.37
N LEU A 161 -1.55 -20.40 -1.85
CA LEU A 161 -2.75 -20.36 -1.02
C LEU A 161 -2.49 -19.65 0.31
N LYS A 162 -1.40 -20.00 0.99
CA LYS A 162 -1.06 -19.38 2.28
C LYS A 162 -0.68 -17.90 2.18
N ALA A 163 -0.08 -17.49 1.05
CA ALA A 163 0.36 -16.13 0.85
C ALA A 163 -0.78 -15.10 0.90
N SER A 164 -2.01 -15.48 0.57
CA SER A 164 -3.17 -14.57 0.54
C SER A 164 -2.92 -13.25 -0.23
N GLY A 165 -2.08 -13.30 -1.29
CA GLY A 165 -1.70 -12.15 -2.10
C GLY A 165 -0.59 -11.26 -1.51
N VAL A 166 0.00 -11.60 -0.36
CA VAL A 166 1.02 -10.80 0.32
C VAL A 166 2.43 -11.16 -0.20
N PHE A 167 2.95 -10.33 -1.11
CA PHE A 167 4.28 -10.54 -1.72
C PHE A 167 5.44 -10.63 -0.73
N LEU A 168 5.39 -9.85 0.36
CA LEU A 168 6.44 -9.88 1.38
C LEU A 168 6.48 -11.24 2.08
N TRP A 169 5.31 -11.79 2.41
CA TRP A 169 5.19 -13.14 2.98
C TRP A 169 5.80 -14.17 2.03
N VAL A 170 5.43 -14.13 0.75
CA VAL A 170 5.92 -15.03 -0.29
C VAL A 170 7.44 -14.99 -0.36
N THR A 171 8.01 -13.79 -0.39
CA THR A 171 9.46 -13.57 -0.52
C THR A 171 10.19 -14.22 0.64
N LEU A 172 9.78 -13.92 1.88
CA LEU A 172 10.40 -14.46 3.09
C LEU A 172 10.29 -15.99 3.17
N VAL A 173 9.11 -16.53 2.88
CA VAL A 173 8.85 -17.97 2.95
C VAL A 173 9.58 -18.73 1.85
N THR A 174 9.61 -18.19 0.63
CA THR A 174 10.33 -18.81 -0.49
C THR A 174 11.83 -18.90 -0.19
N ASP A 175 12.43 -17.82 0.31
CA ASP A 175 13.86 -17.81 0.67
C ASP A 175 14.14 -18.81 1.82
N TYR A 176 13.28 -18.83 2.85
CA TYR A 176 13.38 -19.78 3.96
C TYR A 176 13.30 -21.26 3.53
N LEU A 177 12.46 -21.59 2.54
CA LEU A 177 12.35 -22.94 1.99
C LEU A 177 13.51 -23.29 1.05
N ILE A 178 14.03 -22.30 0.31
CA ILE A 178 15.25 -22.47 -0.50
C ILE A 178 16.46 -22.75 0.38
N ASP A 179 16.55 -22.17 1.57
CA ASP A 179 17.63 -22.48 2.50
C ASP A 179 17.56 -23.93 2.98
N GLY A 180 16.37 -24.46 3.30
CA GLY A 180 16.19 -25.89 3.59
C GLY A 180 16.62 -26.81 2.45
N LEU A 181 16.42 -26.39 1.19
CA LEU A 181 16.93 -27.13 0.02
C LEU A 181 18.46 -27.16 -0.03
N LYS A 182 19.13 -26.05 0.32
CA LYS A 182 20.60 -25.99 0.38
C LYS A 182 21.15 -26.91 1.46
N ASP A 183 20.41 -27.08 2.56
CA ASP A 183 20.74 -27.99 3.65
C ASP A 183 20.44 -29.48 3.32
N GLY A 184 19.93 -29.76 2.12
CA GLY A 184 19.67 -31.12 1.63
C GLY A 184 18.29 -31.68 2.00
N GLU A 185 17.38 -30.86 2.52
CA GLU A 185 16.04 -31.30 2.90
C GLU A 185 15.21 -31.77 1.69
N LYS A 186 14.40 -32.82 1.88
CA LYS A 186 13.46 -33.37 0.89
C LYS A 186 12.18 -32.53 0.78
N LEU A 187 11.44 -32.66 -0.33
CA LEU A 187 10.18 -31.91 -0.55
C LEU A 187 9.16 -32.10 0.60
N ALA A 188 9.06 -33.32 1.15
CA ALA A 188 8.19 -33.58 2.30
C ALA A 188 8.56 -32.73 3.52
N GLN A 189 9.85 -32.52 3.79
CA GLN A 189 10.33 -31.70 4.91
C GLN A 189 10.06 -30.22 4.66
N LEU A 190 10.19 -29.75 3.42
CA LEU A 190 9.79 -28.38 3.05
C LEU A 190 8.30 -28.15 3.21
N GLN A 191 7.48 -29.16 2.88
CA GLN A 191 6.04 -29.10 3.10
C GLN A 191 5.71 -29.00 4.60
N GLU A 192 6.40 -29.76 5.44
CA GLU A 192 6.27 -29.66 6.91
C GLU A 192 6.68 -28.28 7.43
N ARG A 193 7.80 -27.73 6.94
CA ARG A 193 8.24 -26.36 7.24
C ARG A 193 7.17 -25.34 6.85
N LEU A 194 6.61 -25.46 5.65
CA LEU A 194 5.54 -24.58 5.18
C LEU A 194 4.27 -24.68 6.05
N ASN A 195 3.90 -25.87 6.51
CA ASN A 195 2.70 -26.08 7.32
C ASN A 195 2.77 -25.33 8.66
N VAL A 196 3.95 -25.25 9.28
CA VAL A 196 4.14 -24.55 10.56
C VAL A 196 4.34 -23.04 10.42
N ILE A 197 4.44 -22.51 9.20
CA ILE A 197 4.55 -21.07 8.95
C ILE A 197 3.15 -20.43 9.05
N PRO A 198 2.97 -19.40 9.88
CA PRO A 198 1.71 -18.68 9.96
C PRO A 198 1.43 -17.89 8.68
N GLU A 199 0.16 -17.78 8.31
CA GLU A 199 -0.29 -16.98 7.15
C GLU A 199 -0.24 -15.48 7.44
N ASP A 200 -0.46 -15.11 8.71
CA ASP A 200 -0.38 -13.73 9.16
C ASP A 200 1.07 -13.23 9.22
N LEU A 201 1.29 -12.03 8.68
CA LEU A 201 2.62 -11.45 8.54
C LEU A 201 3.24 -11.06 9.89
N GLU A 202 2.44 -10.60 10.85
CA GLU A 202 2.93 -10.27 12.19
C GLU A 202 3.38 -11.53 12.92
N ALA A 203 2.58 -12.60 12.87
CA ALA A 203 2.95 -13.90 13.41
C ALA A 203 4.21 -14.48 12.71
N LEU A 204 4.35 -14.29 11.39
CA LEU A 204 5.57 -14.67 10.66
C LEU A 204 6.79 -13.93 11.20
N PHE A 205 6.72 -12.61 11.37
CA PHE A 205 7.81 -11.83 11.95
C PHE A 205 8.16 -12.29 13.36
N GLN A 206 7.17 -12.54 14.21
CA GLN A 206 7.42 -13.06 15.56
C GLN A 206 8.14 -14.41 15.52
N LYS A 207 7.76 -15.30 14.60
CA LYS A 207 8.43 -16.59 14.42
C LYS A 207 9.88 -16.41 13.95
N ILE A 208 10.12 -15.54 12.97
CA ILE A 208 11.48 -15.25 12.49
C ILE A 208 12.34 -14.71 13.64
N LEU A 209 11.86 -13.68 14.35
CA LEU A 209 12.60 -13.04 15.44
C LEU A 209 12.86 -13.96 16.64
N THR A 210 11.98 -14.92 16.90
CA THR A 210 12.20 -15.92 17.97
C THR A 210 13.19 -17.00 17.54
N SER A 211 13.17 -17.42 16.27
CA SER A 211 14.14 -18.38 15.74
C SER A 211 15.58 -17.87 15.75
N THR A 212 15.80 -16.60 15.40
CA THR A 212 17.15 -15.98 15.44
C THR A 212 17.71 -15.90 16.86
N LYS A 213 16.86 -15.65 17.86
CA LYS A 213 17.27 -15.61 19.29
C LYS A 213 17.66 -16.98 19.83
N GLU A 214 17.11 -18.07 19.28
CA GLU A 214 17.47 -19.44 19.67
C GLU A 214 18.83 -19.86 19.06
N GLU A 215 19.15 -19.41 17.86
CA GLU A 215 20.42 -19.70 17.18
C GLU A 215 21.62 -18.98 17.82
N ASP A 216 21.45 -17.72 18.23
CA ASP A 216 22.47 -16.99 18.99
C ASP A 216 22.72 -17.63 20.38
N ARG A 217 21.69 -18.19 21.00
CA ARG A 217 21.78 -18.90 22.29
C ARG A 217 22.46 -20.27 22.21
N ARG A 218 22.47 -20.92 21.04
CA ARG A 218 23.18 -22.19 20.82
C ARG A 218 24.65 -21.99 20.45
N SER A 219 25.03 -20.75 20.18
CA SER A 219 26.38 -20.35 19.76
C SER A 219 27.21 -19.72 20.90
N THR A 220 26.69 -19.72 22.13
CA THR A 220 27.36 -19.24 23.36
C THR A 220 27.42 -20.37 24.39
#